data_AF-A0A444WEX1-F1
#
_entry.id   AF-A0A444WEX1-F1
#
_cell.length_a   1.000
_cell.length_b   1.000
_cell.length_c   1.000
_cell.angle_alpha   90.00
_cell.angle_beta   90.00
_cell.angle_gamma   90.00
#
_symmetry.space_group_name_H-M   'P 1'
#
loop_
_entity.id
_entity.type
_entity.pdbx_description
1 polymer ?
#
loop_
_entity_poly.entity_id
_entity_poly.type
_entity_poly.pdbx_seq_one_letter_code
_entity_poly.pdbx_strand_id
1 'polypeptide(L)'
;MSKLYLSLLLWLMVFPVVGQTANVCYGDRSLSDTRLAVYYDKDGTLYPDYTISCDLLVASGGSLKKFYRDNPDEFAKIAMLYQCEGRVFTDDNFTTLNTEILKRLRQKINSDSYSSSSVTFLIHGFRKPFTPTINSEFTSVEDYTTMKNSIADAQHRCIVEVYWDGLYGCCFSAKPWKNKPLFLLFEQAQSYNAIQVGKALNLLLNSQQAPRINIITHSLGAKVACYALFDIDGDTIATPTNTEVNVYMIAPAIGSATLTDNYFKRNSTVPYKTRDNYNLKIVYNEDDFVLLKRDPKISVFGPGPKDYGYTTLGCNYKHEAEKMKEFFKQYMPNSPLEIYNHSFEGTCHLVRCYFSGNDLKEIFSDLK
;
A
#
# COMPACT_ATOMS: atom_id res chain seq x y z
N MET A 1 -4.98 -54.26 28.40
CA MET A 1 -4.05 -53.15 28.12
C MET A 1 -4.46 -52.49 26.80
N SER A 2 -5.66 -51.88 26.77
CA SER A 2 -5.85 -50.41 26.79
C SER A 2 -5.05 -49.73 25.67
N LYS A 3 -5.59 -49.57 24.46
CA LYS A 3 -6.39 -48.39 24.00
C LYS A 3 -5.87 -47.01 24.44
N LEU A 4 -4.61 -46.89 24.87
CA LEU A 4 -3.98 -45.64 25.28
C LEU A 4 -2.94 -45.11 24.26
N TYR A 5 -2.60 -45.89 23.23
CA TYR A 5 -1.56 -45.50 22.26
C TYR A 5 -2.08 -44.86 20.97
N LEU A 6 -3.40 -44.85 20.74
CA LEU A 6 -3.98 -44.24 19.53
C LEU A 6 -4.27 -42.73 19.70
N SER A 7 -4.23 -42.22 20.93
CA SER A 7 -4.53 -40.82 21.25
C SER A 7 -3.31 -39.90 21.18
N LEU A 8 -2.09 -40.45 21.26
CA LEU A 8 -0.85 -39.66 21.26
C LEU A 8 -0.30 -39.38 19.84
N LEU A 9 -0.71 -40.18 18.85
CA LEU A 9 -0.26 -40.05 17.46
C LEU A 9 -1.09 -39.06 16.62
N LEU A 10 -2.23 -38.59 17.15
CA LEU A 10 -3.04 -37.55 16.49
C LEU A 10 -2.65 -36.12 16.90
N TRP A 11 -1.77 -35.94 17.89
CA TRP A 11 -1.31 -34.63 18.35
C TRP A 11 -0.02 -34.13 17.69
N LEU A 12 0.64 -34.97 16.87
CA LEU A 12 1.90 -34.62 16.17
C LEU A 12 1.71 -34.23 14.69
N MET A 13 0.47 -34.13 14.20
CA MET A 13 0.17 -33.70 12.82
C MET A 13 -0.77 -32.48 12.75
N VAL A 14 -0.55 -31.51 13.64
CA VAL A 14 -0.96 -30.12 13.40
C VAL A 14 0.27 -29.23 13.52
N PHE A 15 1.33 -29.55 12.75
CA PHE A 15 2.16 -28.46 12.29
C PHE A 15 1.34 -27.73 11.23
N PRO A 16 0.97 -26.46 11.43
CA PRO A 16 0.53 -25.68 10.29
C PRO A 16 1.65 -25.82 9.26
N VAL A 17 1.30 -26.28 8.05
CA VAL A 17 2.15 -26.03 6.89
C VAL A 17 2.18 -24.52 6.80
N VAL A 18 3.18 -23.93 7.47
CA VAL A 18 3.53 -22.52 7.33
C VAL A 18 3.95 -22.43 5.87
N GLY A 19 3.02 -22.03 5.02
CA GLY A 19 3.35 -21.60 3.67
C GLY A 19 4.48 -20.60 3.83
N GLN A 20 5.57 -20.81 3.09
CA GLN A 20 6.78 -20.00 3.15
C GLN A 20 6.38 -18.54 2.95
N THR A 21 6.28 -17.77 4.04
CA THR A 21 5.97 -16.35 3.99
C THR A 21 7.23 -15.67 3.47
N ALA A 22 7.19 -15.21 2.23
CA ALA A 22 8.31 -14.50 1.64
C ALA A 22 8.03 -13.00 1.76
N ASN A 23 8.96 -12.25 2.37
CA ASN A 23 8.95 -10.79 2.27
C ASN A 23 9.29 -10.40 0.82
N VAL A 24 8.61 -9.37 0.28
CA VAL A 24 8.97 -8.81 -1.01
C VAL A 24 10.15 -7.87 -0.81
N CYS A 25 11.32 -8.29 -1.25
CA CYS A 25 12.55 -7.51 -1.11
C CYS A 25 12.81 -6.67 -2.38
N TYR A 26 13.37 -5.48 -2.18
CA TYR A 26 13.73 -4.53 -3.25
C TYR A 26 15.24 -4.21 -3.28
N GLY A 27 16.04 -5.01 -2.57
CA GLY A 27 17.45 -4.72 -2.36
C GLY A 27 18.27 -4.84 -3.66
N ASP A 28 18.02 -5.87 -4.47
CA ASP A 28 18.72 -6.15 -5.74
C ASP A 28 18.16 -5.35 -6.93
N ARG A 29 17.41 -4.28 -6.67
CA ARG A 29 16.88 -3.42 -7.73
C ARG A 29 18.00 -2.68 -8.45
N SER A 30 17.78 -2.38 -9.73
CA SER A 30 18.69 -1.52 -10.49
C SER A 30 18.64 -0.08 -9.97
N LEU A 31 19.79 0.47 -9.60
CA LEU A 31 19.93 1.90 -9.23
C LEU A 31 20.05 2.83 -10.45
N SER A 32 20.26 2.27 -11.64
CA SER A 32 20.34 3.03 -12.90
C SER A 32 18.96 3.31 -13.50
N ASP A 33 17.89 2.86 -12.84
CA ASP A 33 16.54 3.07 -13.30
C ASP A 33 16.16 4.56 -13.24
N THR A 34 15.68 5.09 -14.36
CA THR A 34 15.25 6.48 -14.48
C THR A 34 13.89 6.75 -13.82
N ARG A 35 13.20 5.70 -13.34
CA ARG A 35 11.91 5.84 -12.66
C ARG A 35 12.08 6.56 -11.32
N LEU A 36 11.17 7.49 -11.05
CA LEU A 36 11.03 8.07 -9.73
C LEU A 36 10.22 7.10 -8.85
N ALA A 37 10.90 6.47 -7.91
CA ALA A 37 10.33 5.42 -7.08
C ALA A 37 10.81 5.54 -5.64
N VAL A 38 9.98 5.05 -4.72
CA VAL A 38 10.27 4.97 -3.29
C VAL A 38 10.03 3.53 -2.85
N TYR A 39 10.93 2.99 -2.04
CA TYR A 39 10.91 1.60 -1.63
C TYR A 39 10.92 1.53 -0.11
N TYR A 40 9.91 0.85 0.46
CA TYR A 40 9.79 0.60 1.88
C TYR A 40 9.89 -0.89 2.19
N ASP A 41 10.53 -1.23 3.30
CA ASP A 41 10.41 -2.56 3.88
C ASP A 41 9.09 -2.72 4.65
N LYS A 42 8.87 -3.91 5.22
CA LYS A 42 7.65 -4.24 5.97
C LYS A 42 7.42 -3.39 7.22
N ASP A 43 8.47 -2.75 7.73
CA ASP A 43 8.48 -1.93 8.94
C ASP A 43 8.41 -0.43 8.60
N GLY A 44 8.20 -0.07 7.33
CA GLY A 44 8.18 1.33 6.89
C GLY A 44 9.56 1.98 6.78
N THR A 45 10.64 1.20 6.83
CA THR A 45 12.01 1.70 6.65
C THR A 45 12.29 1.93 5.17
N LEU A 46 12.87 3.08 4.83
CA LEU A 46 13.24 3.42 3.46
C LEU A 46 14.50 2.67 3.03
N TYR A 47 14.44 2.07 1.84
CA TYR A 47 15.65 1.55 1.21
C TYR A 47 16.57 2.72 0.78
N PRO A 48 17.90 2.61 1.01
CA PRO A 48 18.87 3.57 0.48
C PRO A 48 19.04 3.40 -1.03
N ASP A 49 19.57 4.41 -1.72
CA ASP A 49 20.09 4.34 -3.10
C ASP A 49 21.41 3.53 -3.14
N TYR A 50 21.31 2.30 -2.67
CA TYR A 50 22.39 1.33 -2.54
C TYR A 50 21.79 -0.07 -2.73
N THR A 51 22.52 -0.92 -3.44
CA THR A 51 22.10 -2.30 -3.71
C THR A 51 22.37 -3.16 -2.49
N ILE A 52 21.33 -3.84 -2.00
CA ILE A 52 21.43 -4.75 -0.85
C ILE A 52 20.98 -6.13 -1.34
N SER A 53 21.74 -7.19 -1.08
CA SER A 53 21.31 -8.53 -1.49
C SER A 53 19.95 -8.89 -0.89
N CYS A 54 19.00 -9.30 -1.73
CA CYS A 54 17.70 -9.78 -1.29
C CYS A 54 17.83 -11.03 -0.42
N ASP A 55 18.82 -11.90 -0.66
CA ASP A 55 19.06 -13.08 0.18
C ASP A 55 19.43 -12.70 1.62
N LEU A 56 20.26 -11.66 1.79
CA LEU A 56 20.60 -11.12 3.11
C LEU A 56 19.38 -10.48 3.78
N LEU A 57 18.55 -9.75 3.04
CA LEU A 57 17.31 -9.18 3.57
C LEU A 57 16.33 -10.27 4.01
N VAL A 58 16.17 -11.32 3.21
CA VAL A 58 15.33 -12.47 3.55
C VAL A 58 15.85 -13.16 4.83
N ALA A 59 17.15 -13.33 4.98
CA ALA A 59 17.76 -13.87 6.21
C ALA A 59 17.50 -12.95 7.44
N SER A 60 17.44 -11.64 7.22
CA SER A 60 17.02 -10.65 8.23
C SER A 60 15.49 -10.50 8.33
N GLY A 61 14.71 -11.44 7.79
CA GLY A 61 13.25 -11.44 7.88
C GLY A 61 12.58 -10.27 7.16
N GLY A 62 13.22 -9.74 6.11
CA GLY A 62 12.74 -8.61 5.32
C GLY A 62 12.85 -7.24 6.01
N SER A 63 13.55 -7.14 7.13
CA SER A 63 13.70 -5.89 7.89
C SER A 63 15.06 -5.26 7.67
N LEU A 64 15.10 -4.02 7.17
CA LEU A 64 16.32 -3.23 7.01
C LEU A 64 16.98 -2.92 8.35
N LYS A 65 16.18 -2.64 9.40
CA LYS A 65 16.73 -2.41 10.74
C LYS A 65 17.49 -3.63 11.25
N LYS A 66 16.92 -4.83 11.07
CA LYS A 66 17.59 -6.07 11.45
C LYS A 66 18.82 -6.34 10.55
N PHE A 67 18.69 -6.12 9.25
CA PHE A 67 19.82 -6.24 8.31
C PHE A 67 21.01 -5.39 8.74
N TYR A 68 20.82 -4.10 9.04
CA TYR A 68 21.92 -3.23 9.46
C TYR A 68 22.53 -3.61 10.81
N ARG A 69 21.71 -4.10 11.74
CA ARG A 69 22.20 -4.60 13.03
C ARG A 69 23.09 -5.82 12.86
N ASP A 70 22.68 -6.75 12.00
CA ASP A 70 23.37 -8.02 11.78
C ASP A 70 24.57 -7.86 10.82
N ASN A 71 24.63 -6.75 10.05
CA ASN A 71 25.67 -6.44 9.07
C ASN A 71 26.26 -5.03 9.29
N PRO A 72 27.03 -4.80 10.39
CA PRO A 72 27.51 -3.48 10.75
C PRO A 72 28.43 -2.84 9.69
N ASP A 73 29.17 -3.63 8.92
CA ASP A 73 30.01 -3.12 7.83
C ASP A 73 29.17 -2.54 6.68
N GLU A 74 28.03 -3.16 6.36
CA GLU A 74 27.10 -2.63 5.36
C GLU A 74 26.43 -1.35 5.87
N PHE A 75 26.04 -1.30 7.15
CA PHE A 75 25.56 -0.07 7.78
C PHE A 75 26.59 1.06 7.66
N ALA A 76 27.86 0.81 7.99
CA ALA A 76 28.91 1.81 7.94
C ALA A 76 29.14 2.35 6.52
N LYS A 77 29.11 1.48 5.51
CA LYS A 77 29.24 1.87 4.08
C LYS A 77 28.09 2.77 3.65
N ILE A 78 26.86 2.39 3.97
CA ILE A 78 25.65 3.14 3.59
C ILE A 78 25.58 4.46 4.37
N ALA A 79 25.87 4.46 5.67
CA ALA A 79 25.98 5.68 6.48
C ALA A 79 26.99 6.66 5.88
N MET A 80 28.15 6.17 5.42
CA MET A 80 29.15 7.00 4.75
C MET A 80 28.65 7.55 3.40
N LEU A 81 27.92 6.76 2.61
CA LEU A 81 27.30 7.21 1.36
C LEU A 81 26.34 8.40 1.59
N TYR A 82 25.63 8.39 2.71
CA TYR A 82 24.71 9.45 3.13
C TYR A 82 25.35 10.51 4.04
N GLN A 83 26.70 10.51 4.15
CA GLN A 83 27.47 11.48 4.93
C GLN A 83 27.06 11.56 6.41
N CYS A 84 26.56 10.48 7.00
CA CYS A 84 26.24 10.42 8.41
C CYS A 84 27.53 10.38 9.26
N GLU A 85 27.52 11.10 10.39
CA GLU A 85 28.65 11.10 11.34
C GLU A 85 28.77 9.73 12.04
N GLY A 86 27.65 9.16 12.47
CA GLY A 86 27.57 7.86 13.12
C GLY A 86 27.67 6.70 12.13
N ARG A 87 28.76 5.93 12.20
CA ARG A 87 29.04 4.78 11.31
C ARG A 87 28.88 3.41 11.97
N VAL A 88 28.57 3.39 13.27
CA VAL A 88 28.29 2.17 14.03
C VAL A 88 26.78 2.06 14.17
N PHE A 89 26.23 0.86 13.99
CA PHE A 89 24.80 0.67 14.17
C PHE A 89 24.40 0.96 15.63
N THR A 90 23.52 1.93 15.79
CA THR A 90 22.72 2.21 16.99
C THR A 90 21.33 2.63 16.53
N ASP A 91 20.32 2.58 17.40
CA ASP A 91 18.97 3.03 17.04
C ASP A 91 18.94 4.52 16.66
N ASP A 92 19.78 5.35 17.29
CA ASP A 92 19.92 6.77 16.95
C ASP A 92 20.60 7.00 15.60
N ASN A 93 21.69 6.26 15.32
CA ASN A 93 22.38 6.36 14.03
C ASN A 93 21.52 5.81 12.89
N PHE A 94 20.73 4.77 13.14
CA PHE A 94 19.74 4.25 12.20
C PHE A 94 18.63 5.26 11.91
N THR A 95 18.12 5.94 12.93
CA THR A 95 17.15 7.04 12.77
C THR A 95 17.74 8.20 11.94
N THR A 96 19.00 8.55 12.21
CA THR A 96 19.75 9.58 11.47
C THR A 96 19.91 9.20 9.99
N LEU A 97 20.33 7.96 9.72
CA LEU A 97 20.44 7.46 8.35
C LEU A 97 19.10 7.51 7.61
N ASN A 98 18.01 7.04 8.22
CA ASN A 98 16.68 7.12 7.60
C ASN A 98 16.24 8.55 7.31
N THR A 99 16.59 9.50 8.19
CA THR A 99 16.32 10.92 7.99
C THR A 99 17.06 11.48 6.77
N GLU A 100 18.33 11.13 6.59
CA GLU A 100 19.11 11.56 5.42
C GLU A 100 18.65 10.87 4.12
N ILE A 101 18.25 9.60 4.17
CA ILE A 101 17.61 8.91 3.02
C ILE A 101 16.34 9.65 2.60
N LEU A 102 15.45 9.91 3.57
CA LEU A 102 14.21 10.64 3.35
C LEU A 102 14.47 12.04 2.77
N LYS A 103 15.41 12.79 3.33
CA LYS A 103 15.79 14.13 2.84
C LYS A 103 16.25 14.09 1.39
N ARG A 104 17.07 13.11 0.99
CA ARG A 104 17.51 12.94 -0.40
C ARG A 104 16.34 12.62 -1.34
N LEU A 105 15.43 11.73 -0.92
CA LEU A 105 14.21 11.41 -1.69
C LEU A 105 13.30 12.63 -1.86
N ARG A 106 13.12 13.43 -0.80
CA ARG A 106 12.37 14.69 -0.86
C ARG A 106 12.96 15.66 -1.88
N GLN A 107 14.29 15.82 -1.86
CA GLN A 107 14.98 16.68 -2.81
C GLN A 107 14.81 16.18 -4.25
N LYS A 108 14.94 14.87 -4.48
CA LYS A 108 14.75 14.26 -5.80
C LYS A 108 13.34 14.52 -6.34
N ILE A 109 12.29 14.18 -5.57
CA ILE A 109 10.90 14.34 -6.01
C ILE A 109 10.55 15.81 -6.23
N ASN A 110 10.92 16.71 -5.31
CA ASN A 110 10.64 18.14 -5.44
C ASN A 110 11.39 18.79 -6.62
N SER A 111 12.59 18.29 -6.97
CA SER A 111 13.33 18.74 -8.15
C SER A 111 12.63 18.31 -9.44
N ASP A 112 12.18 17.05 -9.51
CA ASP A 112 11.45 16.53 -10.67
C ASP A 112 10.06 17.19 -10.81
N SER A 113 9.41 17.53 -9.69
CA SER A 113 8.13 18.25 -9.70
C SER A 113 8.27 19.76 -9.85
N TYR A 114 9.47 20.36 -9.85
CA TYR A 114 9.65 21.82 -9.82
C TYR A 114 8.95 22.53 -10.99
N SER A 115 8.98 21.91 -12.17
CA SER A 115 8.32 22.43 -13.38
C SER A 115 6.87 21.99 -13.53
N SER A 116 6.35 21.19 -12.59
CA SER A 116 5.02 20.62 -12.59
C SER A 116 4.15 21.28 -11.51
N SER A 117 2.89 21.56 -11.81
CA SER A 117 1.90 21.97 -10.80
C SER A 117 1.46 20.82 -9.91
N SER A 118 1.85 19.58 -10.24
CA SER A 118 1.40 18.36 -9.56
C SER A 118 2.49 17.31 -9.37
N VAL A 119 2.33 16.48 -8.33
CA VAL A 119 3.04 15.21 -8.14
C VAL A 119 2.01 14.10 -7.94
N THR A 120 2.19 12.96 -8.63
CA THR A 120 1.28 11.82 -8.57
C THR A 120 1.96 10.61 -7.96
N PHE A 121 1.45 10.10 -6.84
CA PHE A 121 1.92 8.89 -6.18
C PHE A 121 1.05 7.69 -6.58
N LEU A 122 1.69 6.62 -7.04
CA LEU A 122 1.03 5.35 -7.36
C LEU A 122 1.35 4.31 -6.29
N ILE A 123 0.32 3.75 -5.65
CA ILE A 123 0.47 2.79 -4.54
C ILE A 123 -0.19 1.45 -4.93
N HIS A 124 0.63 0.41 -5.06
CA HIS A 124 0.15 -0.92 -5.41
C HIS A 124 -0.55 -1.63 -4.24
N GLY A 125 -1.22 -2.74 -4.55
CA GLY A 125 -1.97 -3.56 -3.59
C GLY A 125 -1.13 -4.63 -2.86
N PHE A 126 -1.82 -5.56 -2.21
CA PHE A 126 -1.21 -6.69 -1.51
C PHE A 126 -0.58 -7.71 -2.47
N ARG A 127 0.47 -8.40 -2.01
CA ARG A 127 1.13 -9.53 -2.70
C ARG A 127 1.59 -9.16 -4.10
N LYS A 128 2.43 -8.12 -4.22
CA LYS A 128 2.97 -7.68 -5.50
C LYS A 128 4.47 -7.93 -5.56
N PRO A 129 4.92 -9.06 -6.14
CA PRO A 129 6.33 -9.34 -6.23
C PRO A 129 7.01 -8.25 -7.08
N PHE A 130 8.29 -7.98 -6.81
CA PHE A 130 9.06 -7.02 -7.60
C PHE A 130 9.51 -7.61 -8.94
N THR A 131 9.93 -8.87 -8.92
CA THR A 131 10.32 -9.65 -10.10
C THR A 131 9.32 -10.78 -10.35
N PRO A 132 9.16 -11.24 -11.60
CA PRO A 132 8.27 -12.36 -11.90
C PRO A 132 8.58 -13.60 -11.06
N THR A 133 7.54 -14.25 -10.54
CA THR A 133 7.67 -15.52 -9.81
C THR A 133 7.27 -16.69 -10.71
N ILE A 134 7.70 -17.91 -10.34
CA ILE A 134 7.43 -19.15 -11.11
C ILE A 134 5.93 -19.37 -11.39
N ASN A 135 5.04 -18.80 -10.57
CA ASN A 135 3.58 -18.93 -10.70
C ASN A 135 2.91 -17.78 -11.48
N SER A 136 3.67 -17.06 -12.33
CA SER A 136 3.21 -16.00 -13.24
C SER A 136 2.26 -14.96 -12.60
N GLU A 137 2.57 -14.51 -11.39
CA GLU A 137 1.83 -13.38 -10.81
C GLU A 137 2.34 -12.04 -11.38
N PHE A 138 1.41 -11.11 -11.65
CA PHE A 138 1.74 -9.75 -12.09
C PHE A 138 2.57 -9.04 -11.01
N THR A 139 3.69 -8.47 -11.45
CA THR A 139 4.61 -7.71 -10.60
C THR A 139 4.08 -6.32 -10.28
N SER A 140 4.61 -5.70 -9.23
CA SER A 140 4.38 -4.28 -8.93
C SER A 140 4.84 -3.37 -10.08
N VAL A 141 5.90 -3.74 -10.81
CA VAL A 141 6.39 -3.02 -12.00
C VAL A 141 5.37 -3.03 -13.14
N GLU A 142 4.77 -4.18 -13.42
CA GLU A 142 3.72 -4.32 -14.46
C GLU A 142 2.44 -3.57 -14.08
N ASP A 143 2.03 -3.65 -12.81
CA ASP A 143 0.90 -2.89 -12.28
C ASP A 143 1.13 -1.37 -12.48
N TYR A 144 2.30 -0.85 -12.12
CA TYR A 144 2.60 0.57 -12.33
C TYR A 144 2.68 0.97 -13.79
N THR A 145 3.22 0.12 -14.65
CA THR A 145 3.22 0.37 -16.09
C THR A 145 1.79 0.50 -16.61
N THR A 146 0.89 -0.38 -16.15
CA THR A 146 -0.54 -0.33 -16.48
C THR A 146 -1.18 0.97 -15.97
N MET A 147 -1.00 1.31 -14.69
CA MET A 147 -1.55 2.53 -14.10
C MET A 147 -1.09 3.79 -14.83
N LYS A 148 0.22 3.89 -15.11
CA LYS A 148 0.81 5.02 -15.84
C LYS A 148 0.21 5.18 -17.23
N ASN A 149 0.07 4.09 -17.97
CA ASN A 149 -0.52 4.13 -19.32
C ASN A 149 -1.97 4.64 -19.32
N SER A 150 -2.72 4.37 -18.25
CA SER A 150 -4.12 4.81 -18.13
C SER A 150 -4.27 6.27 -17.72
N ILE A 151 -3.27 6.86 -17.06
CA ILE A 151 -3.24 8.28 -16.66
C ILE A 151 -2.33 9.13 -17.57
N ALA A 152 -1.84 8.57 -18.68
CA ALA A 152 -0.88 9.21 -19.55
C ALA A 152 -1.51 10.37 -20.34
N ASP A 153 -1.49 11.55 -19.74
CA ASP A 153 -1.51 12.84 -20.42
C ASP A 153 -0.23 13.63 -20.06
N ALA A 154 0.29 14.40 -21.01
CA ALA A 154 1.61 15.06 -20.95
C ALA A 154 1.80 16.09 -19.80
N GLN A 155 0.76 16.34 -19.00
CA GLN A 155 0.76 17.21 -17.83
C GLN A 155 1.23 16.51 -16.54
N HIS A 156 1.27 15.17 -16.50
CA HIS A 156 1.75 14.40 -15.33
C HIS A 156 3.21 14.03 -15.41
N ARG A 157 4.09 15.02 -15.30
CA ARG A 157 5.53 14.80 -15.47
C ARG A 157 6.21 14.15 -14.26
N CYS A 158 5.66 14.33 -13.05
CA CYS A 158 6.23 13.76 -11.83
C CYS A 158 5.32 12.65 -11.27
N ILE A 159 5.63 11.40 -11.65
CA ILE A 159 4.95 10.20 -11.16
C ILE A 159 5.92 9.43 -10.25
N VAL A 160 5.50 9.17 -9.01
CA VAL A 160 6.26 8.45 -7.99
C VAL A 160 5.65 7.06 -7.79
N GLU A 161 6.42 6.01 -8.06
CA GLU A 161 6.04 4.61 -7.79
C GLU A 161 6.35 4.26 -6.33
N VAL A 162 5.34 3.89 -5.53
CA VAL A 162 5.50 3.58 -4.09
C VAL A 162 5.53 2.06 -3.87
N TYR A 163 6.73 1.50 -3.97
CA TYR A 163 6.97 0.10 -3.63
C TYR A 163 6.97 -0.11 -2.13
N TRP A 164 6.15 -1.04 -1.65
CA TRP A 164 6.09 -1.37 -0.24
C TRP A 164 5.93 -2.86 -0.03
N ASP A 165 6.64 -3.38 0.97
CA ASP A 165 6.66 -4.80 1.25
C ASP A 165 5.32 -5.27 1.82
N GLY A 166 4.44 -5.62 0.89
CA GLY A 166 3.27 -6.44 1.13
C GLY A 166 3.72 -7.89 1.07
N LEU A 167 3.78 -8.54 2.24
CA LEU A 167 4.06 -9.97 2.42
C LEU A 167 3.55 -10.81 1.23
N TYR A 168 4.39 -11.69 0.71
CA TYR A 168 4.06 -12.52 -0.42
C TYR A 168 3.69 -13.95 0.01
N GLY A 169 2.58 -14.43 -0.54
CA GLY A 169 2.13 -15.82 -0.41
C GLY A 169 1.34 -16.24 -1.63
N CYS A 170 1.92 -17.08 -2.48
CA CYS A 170 1.17 -17.70 -3.59
C CYS A 170 0.19 -18.75 -3.05
N CYS A 171 -0.97 -19.02 -3.62
CA CYS A 171 -1.81 -18.36 -4.62
C CYS A 171 -3.24 -18.71 -4.20
N PHE A 172 -4.28 -18.09 -4.78
CA PHE A 172 -5.65 -18.54 -4.49
C PHE A 172 -5.87 -19.97 -5.02
N SER A 173 -6.44 -20.82 -4.18
CA SER A 173 -6.82 -22.20 -4.48
C SER A 173 -8.33 -22.34 -4.50
N ALA A 174 -8.86 -23.16 -5.41
CA ALA A 174 -10.29 -23.51 -5.44
C ALA A 174 -10.77 -24.23 -4.17
N LYS A 175 -9.85 -24.80 -3.38
CA LYS A 175 -10.14 -25.42 -2.07
C LYS A 175 -10.03 -24.35 -0.95
N PRO A 176 -11.12 -23.95 -0.29
CA PRO A 176 -11.12 -22.80 0.64
C PRO A 176 -10.15 -22.92 1.82
N TRP A 177 -10.00 -24.12 2.40
CA TRP A 177 -9.10 -24.32 3.54
C TRP A 177 -7.62 -24.08 3.20
N LYS A 178 -7.24 -24.23 1.92
CA LYS A 178 -5.88 -23.91 1.45
C LYS A 178 -5.63 -22.40 1.35
N ASN A 179 -6.69 -21.58 1.37
CA ASN A 179 -6.58 -20.12 1.30
C ASN A 179 -6.41 -19.49 2.68
N LYS A 180 -6.63 -20.22 3.78
CA LYS A 180 -6.50 -19.68 5.14
C LYS A 180 -5.13 -19.03 5.42
N PRO A 181 -3.99 -19.63 5.05
CA PRO A 181 -2.69 -18.97 5.22
C PRO A 181 -2.59 -17.64 4.48
N LEU A 182 -3.14 -17.56 3.27
CA LEU A 182 -3.18 -16.32 2.49
C LEU A 182 -4.06 -15.25 3.15
N PHE A 183 -5.20 -15.65 3.72
CA PHE A 183 -6.06 -14.73 4.46
C PHE A 183 -5.38 -14.18 5.72
N LEU A 184 -4.70 -15.03 6.50
CA LEU A 184 -3.88 -14.60 7.64
C LEU A 184 -2.74 -13.66 7.21
N LEU A 185 -2.12 -13.94 6.07
CA LEU A 185 -1.07 -13.09 5.53
C LEU A 185 -1.59 -11.70 5.13
N PHE A 186 -2.78 -11.64 4.52
CA PHE A 186 -3.44 -10.38 4.19
C PHE A 186 -3.82 -9.60 5.46
N GLU A 187 -4.35 -10.28 6.49
CA GLU A 187 -4.65 -9.68 7.78
C GLU A 187 -3.41 -9.07 8.43
N GLN A 188 -2.28 -9.78 8.43
CA GLN A 188 -1.00 -9.25 8.91
C GLN A 188 -0.56 -8.03 8.10
N ALA A 189 -0.59 -8.11 6.77
CA ALA A 189 -0.20 -6.99 5.91
C ALA A 189 -1.10 -5.76 6.12
N GLN A 190 -2.39 -5.96 6.36
CA GLN A 190 -3.34 -4.87 6.61
C GLN A 190 -3.21 -4.27 8.01
N SER A 191 -2.94 -5.11 9.02
CA SER A 191 -2.88 -4.69 10.44
C SER A 191 -1.52 -4.18 10.88
N TYR A 192 -0.45 -4.42 10.10
CA TYR A 192 0.89 -3.99 10.45
C TYR A 192 1.61 -3.29 9.29
N ASN A 193 1.95 -4.01 8.21
CA ASN A 193 2.80 -3.48 7.14
C ASN A 193 2.25 -2.19 6.53
N ALA A 194 0.97 -2.20 6.13
CA ALA A 194 0.34 -1.05 5.50
C ALA A 194 0.27 0.17 6.42
N ILE A 195 0.19 -0.06 7.75
CA ILE A 195 0.20 1.00 8.77
C ILE A 195 1.60 1.63 8.85
N GLN A 196 2.64 0.80 9.04
CA GLN A 196 4.02 1.29 9.20
C GLN A 196 4.47 2.06 7.95
N VAL A 197 4.20 1.49 6.77
CA VAL A 197 4.50 2.14 5.49
C VAL A 197 3.69 3.42 5.31
N GLY A 198 2.40 3.44 5.68
CA GLY A 198 1.57 4.63 5.59
C GLY A 198 2.12 5.78 6.44
N LYS A 199 2.52 5.50 7.69
CA LYS A 199 3.16 6.49 8.58
C LYS A 199 4.49 7.00 8.02
N ALA A 200 5.31 6.12 7.45
CA ALA A 200 6.56 6.55 6.81
C ALA A 200 6.31 7.39 5.55
N LEU A 201 5.32 7.00 4.74
CA LEU A 201 4.92 7.73 3.53
C LEU A 201 4.34 9.10 3.85
N ASN A 202 3.64 9.27 4.99
CA ASN A 202 3.17 10.57 5.46
C ASN A 202 4.32 11.60 5.49
N LEU A 203 5.48 11.21 6.04
CA LEU A 203 6.64 12.09 6.15
C LEU A 203 7.13 12.57 4.78
N LEU A 204 6.98 11.73 3.74
CA LEU A 204 7.30 12.11 2.38
C LEU A 204 6.21 13.00 1.77
N LEU A 205 4.94 12.61 1.84
CA LEU A 205 3.81 13.38 1.28
C LEU A 205 3.72 14.79 1.87
N ASN A 206 3.93 14.95 3.17
CA ASN A 206 3.84 16.24 3.84
C ASN A 206 4.97 17.22 3.47
N SER A 207 5.99 16.75 2.74
CA SER A 207 7.15 17.57 2.32
C SER A 207 7.15 17.93 0.84
N GLN A 208 6.08 17.60 0.13
CA GLN A 208 5.96 17.91 -1.30
C GLN A 208 5.59 19.39 -1.50
N GLN A 209 6.32 20.05 -2.39
CA GLN A 209 6.16 21.47 -2.67
C GLN A 209 5.16 21.77 -3.79
N ALA A 210 4.81 20.76 -4.60
CA ALA A 210 3.83 20.91 -5.67
C ALA A 210 2.46 21.35 -5.10
N PRO A 211 1.78 22.34 -5.70
CA PRO A 211 0.46 22.78 -5.24
C PRO A 211 -0.59 21.67 -5.19
N ARG A 212 -0.51 20.70 -6.11
CA ARG A 212 -1.40 19.53 -6.19
C ARG A 212 -0.65 18.24 -5.89
N ILE A 213 -1.21 17.40 -5.04
CA ILE A 213 -0.80 16.00 -4.87
C ILE A 213 -1.93 15.10 -5.36
N ASN A 214 -1.61 14.13 -6.20
CA ASN A 214 -2.53 13.06 -6.58
C ASN A 214 -2.05 11.75 -5.98
N ILE A 215 -2.94 10.96 -5.39
CA ILE A 215 -2.64 9.67 -4.78
C ILE A 215 -3.58 8.65 -5.39
N ILE A 216 -3.03 7.73 -6.17
CA ILE A 216 -3.78 6.67 -6.84
C ILE A 216 -3.38 5.35 -6.20
N THR A 217 -4.36 4.65 -5.64
CA THR A 217 -4.14 3.40 -4.92
C THR A 217 -4.94 2.28 -5.55
N HIS A 218 -4.43 1.06 -5.40
CA HIS A 218 -5.19 -0.15 -5.69
C HIS A 218 -5.23 -1.06 -4.47
N SER A 219 -6.38 -1.70 -4.22
CA SER A 219 -6.52 -2.75 -3.20
C SER A 219 -6.04 -2.29 -1.82
N LEU A 220 -5.10 -3.01 -1.20
CA LEU A 220 -4.58 -2.69 0.13
C LEU A 220 -3.73 -1.41 0.18
N GLY A 221 -3.29 -0.89 -0.98
CA GLY A 221 -2.65 0.43 -1.06
C GLY A 221 -3.54 1.56 -0.51
N ALA A 222 -4.86 1.39 -0.51
CA ALA A 222 -5.79 2.33 0.12
C ALA A 222 -5.54 2.49 1.63
N LYS A 223 -5.16 1.41 2.33
CA LYS A 223 -4.80 1.46 3.76
C LYS A 223 -3.52 2.26 3.98
N VAL A 224 -2.51 2.05 3.14
CA VAL A 224 -1.26 2.83 3.13
C VAL A 224 -1.59 4.32 2.97
N ALA A 225 -2.42 4.69 1.97
CA ALA A 225 -2.82 6.08 1.77
C ALA A 225 -3.58 6.66 2.96
N CYS A 226 -4.52 5.93 3.57
CA CYS A 226 -5.24 6.41 4.74
C CYS A 226 -4.30 6.76 5.90
N TYR A 227 -3.32 5.91 6.20
CA TYR A 227 -2.32 6.19 7.25
C TYR A 227 -1.30 7.27 6.83
N ALA A 228 -1.14 7.50 5.53
CA ALA A 228 -0.31 8.59 5.01
C ALA A 228 -1.03 9.95 5.06
N LEU A 229 -2.36 9.95 5.04
CA LEU A 229 -3.19 11.14 4.88
C LEU A 229 -3.93 11.60 6.15
N PHE A 230 -4.10 10.70 7.12
CA PHE A 230 -4.84 10.93 8.35
C PHE A 230 -4.03 10.50 9.57
N ASP A 231 -4.20 11.22 10.67
CA ASP A 231 -3.65 10.90 11.98
C ASP A 231 -4.57 9.90 12.71
N ILE A 232 -4.61 8.66 12.20
CA ILE A 232 -5.51 7.62 12.69
C ILE A 232 -5.19 7.25 14.15
N ASP A 233 -3.90 7.19 14.48
CA ASP A 233 -3.40 6.74 15.78
C ASP A 233 -3.16 7.89 16.77
N GLY A 234 -3.27 9.16 16.34
CA GLY A 234 -3.01 10.32 17.19
C GLY A 234 -1.53 10.57 17.45
N ASP A 235 -0.66 10.19 16.49
CA ASP A 235 0.79 10.37 16.55
C ASP A 235 1.18 11.84 16.33
N THR A 236 0.24 12.71 15.99
CA THR A 236 0.44 14.15 15.74
C THR A 236 1.40 14.45 14.58
N ILE A 237 1.57 13.51 13.66
CA ILE A 237 2.37 13.75 12.45
C ILE A 237 1.56 14.64 11.51
N ALA A 238 2.18 15.73 11.02
CA ALA A 238 1.52 16.67 10.14
C ALA A 238 1.07 16.00 8.83
N THR A 239 -0.17 16.28 8.42
CA THR A 239 -0.79 15.77 7.19
C THR A 239 -0.66 16.79 6.06
N PRO A 240 -0.65 16.37 4.78
CA PRO A 240 -0.49 17.27 3.64
C PRO A 240 -1.36 18.54 3.69
N THR A 241 -0.72 19.68 3.47
CA THR A 241 -1.34 21.02 3.46
C THR A 241 -1.38 21.65 2.07
N ASN A 242 -1.05 20.87 1.04
CA ASN A 242 -1.07 21.28 -0.37
C ASN A 242 -2.45 21.83 -0.76
N THR A 243 -2.47 22.74 -1.72
CA THR A 243 -3.68 23.43 -2.17
C THR A 243 -4.78 22.45 -2.57
N GLU A 244 -4.38 21.35 -3.21
CA GLU A 244 -5.29 20.29 -3.66
C GLU A 244 -4.65 18.91 -3.42
N VAL A 245 -5.41 17.99 -2.83
CA VAL A 245 -4.99 16.61 -2.59
C VAL A 245 -6.08 15.68 -3.15
N ASN A 246 -5.81 15.11 -4.32
CA ASN A 246 -6.73 14.21 -5.00
C ASN A 246 -6.40 12.77 -4.61
N VAL A 247 -7.40 12.03 -4.14
CA VAL A 247 -7.26 10.68 -3.61
C VAL A 247 -8.17 9.74 -4.39
N TYR A 248 -7.57 8.84 -5.16
CA TYR A 248 -8.26 7.84 -5.96
C TYR A 248 -8.01 6.46 -5.35
N MET A 249 -9.07 5.86 -4.84
CA MET A 249 -9.03 4.52 -4.25
C MET A 249 -9.72 3.53 -5.17
N ILE A 250 -8.92 2.71 -5.86
CA ILE A 250 -9.41 1.72 -6.81
C ILE A 250 -9.50 0.36 -6.12
N ALA A 251 -10.70 -0.20 -6.07
CA ALA A 251 -10.99 -1.47 -5.40
C ALA A 251 -10.45 -1.55 -3.95
N PRO A 252 -10.70 -0.54 -3.08
CA PRO A 252 -10.04 -0.42 -1.78
C PRO A 252 -10.29 -1.63 -0.87
N ALA A 253 -9.21 -2.29 -0.48
CA ALA A 253 -9.22 -3.44 0.42
C ALA A 253 -9.20 -2.97 1.89
N ILE A 254 -10.20 -2.17 2.28
CA ILE A 254 -10.45 -1.64 3.62
C ILE A 254 -11.97 -1.60 3.89
N GLY A 255 -12.37 -1.28 5.12
CA GLY A 255 -13.77 -0.91 5.45
C GLY A 255 -13.96 0.60 5.51
N SER A 256 -15.18 1.08 5.30
CA SER A 256 -15.55 2.50 5.29
C SER A 256 -15.24 3.22 6.60
N ALA A 257 -15.30 2.52 7.73
CA ALA A 257 -14.89 3.03 9.04
C ALA A 257 -13.46 3.62 9.04
N THR A 258 -12.57 3.08 8.20
CA THR A 258 -11.21 3.64 8.04
C THR A 258 -11.26 5.11 7.59
N LEU A 259 -12.24 5.47 6.75
CA LEU A 259 -12.45 6.84 6.27
C LEU A 259 -13.42 7.60 7.18
N THR A 260 -14.64 7.10 7.43
CA THR A 260 -15.67 7.86 8.17
C THR A 260 -15.20 8.29 9.55
N ASP A 261 -14.39 7.47 10.22
CA ASP A 261 -13.98 7.72 11.60
C ASP A 261 -12.70 8.56 11.69
N ASN A 262 -11.95 8.68 10.58
CA ASN A 262 -10.60 9.27 10.58
C ASN A 262 -10.39 10.38 9.55
N TYR A 263 -11.30 10.60 8.61
CA TYR A 263 -11.10 11.55 7.51
C TYR A 263 -10.83 12.98 8.00
N PHE A 264 -11.41 13.38 9.13
CA PHE A 264 -11.16 14.68 9.80
C PHE A 264 -10.12 14.62 10.92
N LYS A 265 -9.51 13.46 11.19
CA LYS A 265 -8.30 13.36 12.02
C LYS A 265 -7.11 13.74 11.16
N ARG A 266 -6.94 15.04 10.89
CA ARG A 266 -5.82 15.58 10.14
C ARG A 266 -5.08 16.56 11.01
N ASN A 267 -3.77 16.38 11.14
CA ASN A 267 -2.92 17.40 11.74
C ASN A 267 -2.50 18.39 10.63
N SER A 268 -3.40 19.32 10.29
CA SER A 268 -3.25 20.26 9.18
C SER A 268 -3.64 21.66 9.60
N THR A 269 -2.97 22.66 9.04
CA THR A 269 -3.34 24.07 9.19
C THR A 269 -4.50 24.47 8.26
N VAL A 270 -4.88 23.62 7.32
CA VAL A 270 -6.02 23.86 6.42
C VAL A 270 -7.33 23.76 7.22
N PRO A 271 -8.26 24.73 7.10
CA PRO A 271 -9.56 24.66 7.76
C PRO A 271 -10.52 23.71 7.01
N TYR A 272 -10.16 22.42 6.93
CA TYR A 272 -10.81 21.44 6.05
C TYR A 272 -12.29 21.19 6.36
N LYS A 273 -12.76 21.52 7.58
CA LYS A 273 -14.19 21.44 7.92
C LYS A 273 -15.05 22.48 7.17
N THR A 274 -14.48 23.62 6.79
CA THR A 274 -15.18 24.70 6.09
C THR A 274 -14.77 24.81 4.63
N ARG A 275 -13.52 24.48 4.30
CA ARG A 275 -13.00 24.42 2.93
C ARG A 275 -11.97 23.30 2.85
N ASP A 276 -12.43 22.11 2.51
CA ASP A 276 -11.57 20.96 2.35
C ASP A 276 -10.66 21.13 1.12
N ASN A 277 -9.43 20.65 1.23
CA ASN A 277 -8.46 20.55 0.14
C ASN A 277 -8.36 19.13 -0.40
N TYR A 278 -9.06 18.15 0.19
CA TYR A 278 -9.04 16.76 -0.25
C TYR A 278 -10.24 16.45 -1.15
N ASN A 279 -9.98 15.84 -2.31
CA ASN A 279 -11.01 15.30 -3.19
C ASN A 279 -10.91 13.77 -3.23
N LEU A 280 -11.97 13.06 -2.81
CA LEU A 280 -11.96 11.61 -2.70
C LEU A 280 -12.80 10.97 -3.80
N LYS A 281 -12.20 10.04 -4.56
CA LYS A 281 -12.88 9.20 -5.53
C LYS A 281 -12.65 7.73 -5.23
N ILE A 282 -13.72 6.95 -5.23
CA ILE A 282 -13.68 5.52 -4.90
C ILE A 282 -14.29 4.72 -6.04
N VAL A 283 -13.55 3.74 -6.52
CA VAL A 283 -14.02 2.78 -7.50
C VAL A 283 -14.22 1.44 -6.81
N TYR A 284 -15.42 0.89 -6.87
CA TYR A 284 -15.76 -0.41 -6.28
C TYR A 284 -16.25 -1.39 -7.35
N ASN A 285 -16.15 -2.69 -7.05
CA ASN A 285 -16.66 -3.78 -7.87
C ASN A 285 -17.32 -4.82 -6.97
N GLU A 286 -18.65 -4.93 -7.06
CA GLU A 286 -19.46 -5.83 -6.23
C GLU A 286 -19.21 -7.32 -6.52
N ASP A 287 -18.66 -7.62 -7.70
CA ASP A 287 -18.35 -8.98 -8.15
C ASP A 287 -16.89 -9.37 -7.95
N ASP A 288 -16.08 -8.50 -7.33
CA ASP A 288 -14.65 -8.78 -7.08
C ASP A 288 -14.47 -9.96 -6.10
N PHE A 289 -14.10 -11.12 -6.64
CA PHE A 289 -13.98 -12.35 -5.85
C PHE A 289 -12.87 -12.31 -4.79
N VAL A 290 -11.83 -11.49 -4.99
CA VAL A 290 -10.72 -11.36 -4.03
C VAL A 290 -11.19 -10.53 -2.84
N LEU A 291 -11.88 -9.41 -3.09
CA LEU A 291 -12.44 -8.58 -2.03
C LEU A 291 -13.62 -9.25 -1.33
N LEU A 292 -14.50 -9.94 -2.05
CA LEU A 292 -15.54 -10.76 -1.44
C LEU A 292 -14.95 -11.95 -0.66
N LYS A 293 -13.71 -12.35 -0.98
CA LYS A 293 -13.02 -13.56 -0.50
C LYS A 293 -13.81 -14.83 -0.80
N ARG A 294 -14.63 -14.81 -1.85
CA ARG A 294 -15.49 -15.92 -2.31
C ARG A 294 -15.88 -15.70 -3.76
N ASP A 295 -16.25 -16.78 -4.44
CA ASP A 295 -16.82 -16.69 -5.79
C ASP A 295 -18.27 -16.17 -5.72
N PRO A 296 -18.61 -15.05 -6.38
CA PRO A 296 -19.96 -14.49 -6.34
C PRO A 296 -21.00 -15.33 -7.11
N LYS A 297 -20.59 -16.10 -8.12
CA LYS A 297 -21.51 -16.86 -9.00
C LYS A 297 -21.96 -18.17 -8.38
N ILE A 298 -21.06 -18.87 -7.69
CA ILE A 298 -21.35 -20.17 -7.06
C ILE A 298 -21.45 -20.10 -5.53
N SER A 299 -21.28 -18.91 -4.93
CA SER A 299 -21.40 -18.66 -3.48
C SER A 299 -20.59 -19.65 -2.61
N VAL A 300 -19.43 -20.11 -3.08
CA VAL A 300 -18.63 -21.09 -2.33
C VAL A 300 -17.89 -20.42 -1.16
N PHE A 301 -18.00 -21.07 0.00
CA PHE A 301 -17.51 -20.69 1.33
C PHE A 301 -16.07 -20.16 1.37
N GLY A 302 -15.90 -18.84 1.34
CA GLY A 302 -14.75 -18.19 1.92
C GLY A 302 -15.16 -17.36 3.14
N PRO A 303 -14.19 -16.75 3.85
CA PRO A 303 -14.45 -16.10 5.13
C PRO A 303 -15.29 -14.81 4.97
N GLY A 304 -15.45 -14.32 3.75
CA GLY A 304 -16.22 -13.11 3.47
C GLY A 304 -15.42 -11.83 3.75
N PRO A 305 -15.94 -10.67 3.35
CA PRO A 305 -15.16 -9.44 3.27
C PRO A 305 -14.82 -8.77 4.62
N LYS A 306 -15.36 -9.29 5.73
CA LYS A 306 -15.12 -8.79 7.09
C LYS A 306 -14.08 -9.60 7.88
N ASP A 307 -13.86 -10.85 7.50
CA ASP A 307 -13.01 -11.77 8.24
C ASP A 307 -11.59 -11.79 7.63
N TYR A 308 -10.56 -11.88 8.46
CA TYR A 308 -9.15 -11.78 8.05
C TYR A 308 -8.85 -10.46 7.30
N GLY A 309 -9.09 -9.33 7.96
CA GLY A 309 -8.98 -7.98 7.40
C GLY A 309 -10.22 -7.52 6.60
N TYR A 310 -10.52 -6.23 6.64
CA TYR A 310 -11.70 -5.67 5.97
C TYR A 310 -11.41 -5.36 4.51
N THR A 311 -12.39 -5.64 3.66
CA THR A 311 -12.35 -5.43 2.19
C THR A 311 -13.69 -4.90 1.66
N THR A 312 -14.59 -4.56 2.58
CA THR A 312 -16.00 -4.29 2.34
C THR A 312 -16.26 -3.05 1.50
N LEU A 313 -15.38 -2.03 1.57
CA LEU A 313 -15.55 -0.80 0.81
C LEU A 313 -15.36 -1.03 -0.68
N GLY A 314 -14.31 -1.76 -1.09
CA GLY A 314 -14.00 -1.99 -2.49
C GLY A 314 -14.95 -2.94 -3.21
N CYS A 315 -15.75 -3.72 -2.48
CA CYS A 315 -16.82 -4.56 -3.05
C CYS A 315 -18.23 -4.11 -2.67
N ASN A 316 -18.38 -2.88 -2.15
CA ASN A 316 -19.65 -2.29 -1.70
C ASN A 316 -20.51 -3.27 -0.85
N TYR A 317 -19.87 -4.08 -0.01
CA TYR A 317 -20.55 -5.14 0.73
C TYR A 317 -21.64 -4.57 1.63
N LYS A 318 -22.90 -4.99 1.43
CA LYS A 318 -24.07 -4.42 2.13
C LYS A 318 -24.21 -2.90 1.94
N HIS A 319 -23.94 -2.40 0.74
CA HIS A 319 -24.06 -0.98 0.36
C HIS A 319 -23.11 -0.06 1.15
N GLU A 320 -21.93 -0.56 1.55
CA GLU A 320 -21.03 0.18 2.42
C GLU A 320 -20.42 1.43 1.76
N ALA A 321 -20.13 1.40 0.46
CA ALA A 321 -19.64 2.57 -0.28
C ALA A 321 -20.74 3.64 -0.42
N GLU A 322 -21.97 3.21 -0.73
CA GLU A 322 -23.13 4.10 -0.82
C GLU A 322 -23.46 4.75 0.53
N LYS A 323 -23.48 3.97 1.61
CA LYS A 323 -23.68 4.48 2.98
C LYS A 323 -22.61 5.49 3.37
N MET A 324 -21.36 5.25 2.97
CA MET A 324 -20.29 6.20 3.22
C MET A 324 -20.48 7.50 2.42
N LYS A 325 -20.93 7.43 1.16
CA LYS A 325 -21.28 8.62 0.38
C LYS A 325 -22.36 9.46 1.06
N GLU A 326 -23.41 8.81 1.56
CA GLU A 326 -24.47 9.51 2.30
C GLU A 326 -23.95 10.08 3.63
N PHE A 327 -23.06 9.37 4.32
CA PHE A 327 -22.38 9.89 5.52
C PHE A 327 -21.57 11.16 5.21
N PHE A 328 -20.78 11.18 4.14
CA PHE A 328 -20.02 12.38 3.74
C PHE A 328 -20.93 13.55 3.41
N LYS A 329 -22.01 13.32 2.65
CA LYS A 329 -23.01 14.37 2.36
C LYS A 329 -23.62 14.97 3.64
N GLN A 330 -23.91 14.12 4.62
CA GLN A 330 -24.58 14.55 5.85
C GLN A 330 -23.63 15.23 6.85
N TYR A 331 -22.42 14.69 7.04
CA TYR A 331 -21.53 15.07 8.14
C TYR A 331 -20.24 15.77 7.68
N MET A 332 -19.92 15.72 6.38
CA MET A 332 -18.73 16.31 5.76
C MET A 332 -19.08 17.03 4.45
N PRO A 333 -20.08 17.95 4.44
CA PRO A 333 -20.65 18.49 3.19
C PRO A 333 -19.66 19.31 2.35
N ASN A 334 -18.57 19.79 2.95
CA ASN A 334 -17.52 20.56 2.27
C ASN A 334 -16.38 19.68 1.73
N SER A 335 -16.49 18.35 1.87
CA SER A 335 -15.50 17.36 1.50
C SER A 335 -16.05 16.48 0.37
N PRO A 336 -15.65 16.72 -0.89
CA PRO A 336 -16.22 16.00 -2.02
C PRO A 336 -15.83 14.52 -1.99
N LEU A 337 -16.85 13.67 -2.15
CA LEU A 337 -16.72 12.22 -2.31
C LEU A 337 -17.54 11.74 -3.49
N GLU A 338 -16.86 11.15 -4.46
CA GLU A 338 -17.46 10.44 -5.59
C GLU A 338 -17.23 8.94 -5.48
N ILE A 339 -18.23 8.16 -5.86
CA ILE A 339 -18.14 6.71 -5.93
C ILE A 339 -18.52 6.25 -7.34
N TYR A 340 -17.81 5.26 -7.84
CA TYR A 340 -17.95 4.71 -9.18
C TYR A 340 -18.13 3.20 -9.09
N ASN A 341 -19.20 2.70 -9.70
CA ASN A 341 -19.47 1.28 -9.80
C ASN A 341 -18.78 0.71 -11.04
N HIS A 342 -17.87 -0.24 -10.82
CA HIS A 342 -17.10 -0.93 -11.85
C HIS A 342 -17.42 -2.44 -11.88
N SER A 343 -18.60 -2.86 -11.41
CA SER A 343 -19.00 -4.27 -11.38
C SER A 343 -19.11 -4.91 -12.77
N PHE A 344 -19.13 -4.12 -13.86
CA PHE A 344 -19.09 -4.65 -15.22
C PHE A 344 -17.79 -5.40 -15.55
N GLU A 345 -16.71 -5.17 -14.80
CA GLU A 345 -15.45 -5.95 -14.85
C GLU A 345 -15.63 -7.41 -14.39
N GLY A 346 -16.73 -7.70 -13.70
CA GLY A 346 -17.04 -9.00 -13.16
C GLY A 346 -16.02 -9.46 -12.11
N THR A 347 -15.66 -10.74 -12.14
CA THR A 347 -14.87 -11.41 -11.09
C THR A 347 -13.37 -11.17 -11.23
N CYS A 348 -12.93 -9.92 -11.29
CA CYS A 348 -11.51 -9.57 -11.43
C CYS A 348 -11.03 -8.57 -10.36
N HIS A 349 -9.83 -8.82 -9.83
CA HIS A 349 -9.11 -7.94 -8.89
C HIS A 349 -7.75 -7.47 -9.43
N LEU A 350 -7.43 -7.72 -10.69
CA LEU A 350 -6.15 -7.31 -11.26
C LEU A 350 -6.22 -5.82 -11.59
N VAL A 351 -5.09 -5.10 -11.41
CA VAL A 351 -4.98 -3.68 -11.78
C VAL A 351 -5.45 -3.48 -13.22
N ARG A 352 -5.00 -4.32 -14.15
CA ARG A 352 -5.44 -4.22 -15.55
C ARG A 352 -6.95 -4.27 -15.76
N CYS A 353 -7.74 -4.95 -14.92
CA CYS A 353 -9.19 -4.99 -15.10
C CYS A 353 -9.79 -3.62 -14.80
N TYR A 354 -9.38 -2.99 -13.70
CA TYR A 354 -9.81 -1.63 -13.43
C TYR A 354 -9.23 -0.63 -14.43
N PHE A 355 -7.95 -0.78 -14.78
CA PHE A 355 -7.20 0.23 -15.53
C PHE A 355 -7.24 0.06 -17.05
N SER A 356 -7.81 -1.01 -17.59
CA SER A 356 -8.02 -1.18 -19.03
C SER A 356 -9.33 -0.55 -19.48
N GLY A 357 -9.27 0.41 -20.40
CA GLY A 357 -10.47 0.99 -21.02
C GLY A 357 -10.53 2.51 -20.93
N ASN A 358 -11.62 3.08 -21.46
CA ASN A 358 -11.87 4.52 -21.37
C ASN A 358 -12.58 4.92 -20.07
N ASP A 359 -13.14 3.98 -19.31
CA ASP A 359 -14.01 4.26 -18.17
C ASP A 359 -13.25 4.88 -16.98
N LEU A 360 -12.00 4.47 -16.72
CA LEU A 360 -11.15 5.18 -15.75
C LEU A 360 -10.62 6.52 -16.24
N LYS A 361 -10.58 6.80 -17.55
CA LYS A 361 -10.11 8.11 -18.03
C LYS A 361 -11.04 9.24 -17.59
N GLU A 362 -12.33 8.96 -17.42
CA GLU A 362 -13.30 9.91 -16.87
C GLU A 362 -13.03 10.15 -15.39
N ILE A 363 -12.74 9.09 -14.62
CA ILE A 363 -12.40 9.19 -13.20
C ILE A 363 -11.16 10.04 -12.98
N PHE A 364 -10.18 9.94 -13.88
CA PHE A 364 -8.93 10.70 -13.87
C PHE A 364 -8.98 12.00 -14.68
N SER A 365 -10.16 12.47 -15.10
CA SER A 365 -10.27 13.66 -15.95
C SER A 365 -9.81 14.96 -15.28
N ASP A 366 -9.90 15.04 -13.94
CA ASP A 366 -9.43 16.15 -13.11
C ASP A 366 -7.91 16.16 -12.90
N LEU A 367 -7.24 15.08 -13.30
CA LEU A 367 -5.79 15.07 -13.38
C LEU A 367 -5.29 15.98 -14.52
N LYS A 368 -6.07 16.14 -15.60
CA LYS A 368 -5.68 16.84 -16.83
C LYS A 368 -5.50 18.35 -16.73
#